data_AF-A0A939MNR5-F1
#
_entry.id   AF-A0A939MNR5-F1
#
_cell.length_a   1.000
_cell.length_b   1.000
_cell.length_c   1.000
_cell.angle_alpha   90.00
_cell.angle_beta   90.00
_cell.angle_gamma   90.00
#
_symmetry.space_group_name_H-M   'P 1'
#
loop_
_entity.id
_entity.type
_entity.pdbx_description
1 polymer ?
#
loop_
_entity_poly.entity_id
_entity_poly.type
_entity_poly.pdbx_seq_one_letter_code
_entity_poly.pdbx_strand_id
1 'polypeptide(L)'
;MELSIIQDYAIQARVAAVIGATVFDRVFSGVRFAETDGPLLYVYARDEQSSAEIEDDFSLLIADIASRILQRDVELVVVLPKVLQ
;
A
#
# COMPACT_ATOMS: atom_id res chain seq x y z
N MET A 1 13.05 4.10 -5.18
CA MET A 1 12.43 5.06 -6.12
C MET A 1 11.15 5.55 -5.48
N GLU A 2 11.13 6.80 -5.05
CA GLU A 2 9.91 7.44 -4.52
C GLU A 2 8.80 7.44 -5.57
N LEU A 3 7.61 7.05 -5.14
CA LEU A 3 6.39 7.12 -5.93
C LEU A 3 5.96 8.58 -6.02
N SER A 4 5.55 8.99 -7.21
CA SER A 4 4.81 10.24 -7.37
C SER A 4 3.47 10.15 -6.65
N ILE A 5 2.93 11.30 -6.24
CA ILE A 5 1.60 11.39 -5.65
C ILE A 5 0.52 10.77 -6.54
N ILE A 6 0.69 10.83 -7.87
CA ILE A 6 -0.23 10.22 -8.84
C ILE A 6 -0.17 8.69 -8.75
N GLN A 7 1.01 8.11 -8.60
CA GLN A 7 1.17 6.66 -8.47
C GLN A 7 0.62 6.15 -7.13
N ASP A 8 0.91 6.87 -6.03
CA ASP A 8 0.34 6.59 -4.71
C ASP A 8 -1.19 6.57 -4.76
N TYR A 9 -1.81 7.64 -5.28
CA TYR A 9 -3.27 7.72 -5.40
C TYR A 9 -3.86 6.72 -6.39
N ALA A 10 -3.16 6.37 -7.46
CA ALA A 10 -3.62 5.34 -8.38
C ALA A 10 -3.70 3.96 -7.68
N ILE A 11 -2.70 3.62 -6.86
CA ILE A 11 -2.71 2.38 -6.07
C ILE A 11 -3.84 2.44 -5.05
N GLN A 12 -3.96 3.52 -4.27
CA GLN A 12 -5.06 3.71 -3.30
C GLN A 12 -6.43 3.53 -3.95
N ALA A 13 -6.69 4.22 -5.07
CA ALA A 13 -7.96 4.15 -5.78
C ALA A 13 -8.25 2.73 -6.29
N ARG A 14 -7.24 2.02 -6.79
CA ARG A 14 -7.41 0.65 -7.26
C ARG A 14 -7.66 -0.33 -6.12
N VAL A 15 -6.96 -0.20 -4.99
CA VAL A 15 -7.21 -1.02 -3.80
C VAL A 15 -8.64 -0.80 -3.32
N ALA A 16 -9.06 0.45 -3.14
CA ALA A 16 -10.42 0.81 -2.74
C ALA A 16 -11.50 0.25 -3.69
N ALA A 17 -11.23 0.26 -5.00
CA ALA A 17 -12.15 -0.30 -5.99
C ALA A 17 -12.31 -1.82 -5.88
N VAL A 18 -11.29 -2.55 -5.39
CA VAL A 18 -11.35 -4.01 -5.21
C VAL A 18 -11.97 -4.38 -3.87
N ILE A 19 -11.54 -3.76 -2.77
CA ILE A 19 -11.95 -4.16 -1.41
C ILE A 19 -13.21 -3.44 -0.91
N GLY A 20 -13.64 -2.39 -1.61
CA GLY A 20 -14.77 -1.56 -1.26
C GLY A 20 -14.44 -0.47 -0.23
N ALA A 21 -15.22 0.61 -0.26
CA ALA A 21 -14.98 1.81 0.54
C ALA A 21 -14.96 1.52 2.06
N THR A 22 -15.86 0.68 2.56
CA THR A 22 -15.94 0.39 4.00
C THR A 22 -14.67 -0.26 4.56
N VAL A 23 -14.09 -1.22 3.84
CA VAL A 23 -12.85 -1.88 4.27
C VAL A 23 -11.68 -0.93 4.08
N PHE A 24 -11.64 -0.22 2.95
CA PHE A 24 -10.60 0.76 2.67
C PHE A 24 -10.53 1.86 3.74
N ASP A 25 -11.64 2.48 4.09
CA ASP A 25 -11.68 3.56 5.07
C ASP A 25 -11.26 3.09 6.48
N ARG A 26 -11.58 1.84 6.84
CA ARG A 26 -11.19 1.28 8.14
C ARG A 26 -9.68 1.03 8.22
N VAL A 27 -9.14 0.34 7.21
CA VAL A 27 -7.80 -0.27 7.24
C VAL A 27 -6.75 0.64 6.61
N PHE A 28 -7.08 1.29 5.50
CA PHE A 28 -6.14 2.08 4.68
C PHE A 28 -6.23 3.59 4.95
N SER A 29 -7.02 4.03 5.93
CA SER A 29 -7.10 5.45 6.29
C SER A 29 -5.72 6.03 6.58
N GLY A 30 -5.27 6.98 5.74
CA GLY A 30 -3.98 7.63 5.90
C GLY A 30 -2.78 6.81 5.44
N VAL A 31 -3.01 5.74 4.66
CA VAL A 31 -1.95 4.96 4.00
C VAL A 31 -1.14 5.84 3.04
N ARG A 32 0.15 5.54 2.89
CA ARG A 32 1.01 6.10 1.84
C ARG A 32 1.80 4.98 1.18
N PHE A 33 1.64 4.80 -0.13
CA PHE A 33 2.55 3.98 -0.93
C PHE A 33 3.76 4.84 -1.30
N ALA A 34 4.90 4.57 -0.68
CA ALA A 34 6.00 5.51 -0.60
C ALA A 34 7.03 5.34 -1.69
N GLU A 35 7.68 4.18 -1.74
CA GLU A 35 8.78 3.95 -2.65
C GLU A 35 8.92 2.47 -2.98
N THR A 36 9.56 2.19 -4.12
CA THR A 36 10.02 0.84 -4.46
C THR A 36 11.53 0.73 -4.38
N ASP A 37 12.06 -0.32 -3.76
CA ASP A 37 13.47 -0.71 -3.82
C ASP A 37 13.60 -2.13 -4.37
N GLY A 38 14.11 -2.28 -5.59
CA GLY A 38 14.06 -3.55 -6.32
C GLY A 38 12.62 -4.09 -6.38
N PRO A 39 12.36 -5.33 -5.90
CA PRO A 39 11.03 -5.94 -5.89
C PRO A 39 10.18 -5.53 -4.67
N LEU A 40 10.69 -4.66 -3.78
CA LEU A 40 10.00 -4.22 -2.57
C LEU A 40 9.15 -2.99 -2.84
N LEU A 41 7.97 -2.93 -2.23
CA LEU A 41 7.16 -1.71 -2.10
C LEU A 41 7.01 -1.34 -0.63
N TYR A 42 7.46 -0.15 -0.25
CA TYR A 42 7.31 0.39 1.09
C TYR A 42 5.97 1.13 1.24
N VAL A 43 5.22 0.77 2.29
CA VAL A 43 3.90 1.31 2.58
C VAL A 43 3.88 1.80 4.02
N TYR A 44 3.42 3.03 4.23
CA TYR A 44 3.22 3.57 5.59
C TYR A 44 1.76 3.50 5.99
N ALA A 45 1.46 2.68 6.99
CA ALA A 45 0.14 2.58 7.61
C ALA A 45 -0.04 3.62 8.73
N ARG A 46 -1.29 3.87 9.15
CA ARG A 46 -1.58 4.85 10.22
C ARG A 46 -0.97 4.46 11.57
N ASP A 47 -1.03 3.18 11.90
CA ASP A 47 -0.67 2.63 13.20
C ASP A 47 -0.27 1.15 13.05
N GLU A 48 0.22 0.55 14.14
CA GLU A 48 0.68 -0.85 14.18
C GLU A 48 -0.42 -1.84 13.83
N GLN A 49 -1.65 -1.61 14.33
CA GLN A 49 -2.79 -2.46 14.03
C GLN A 49 -3.11 -2.46 12.53
N SER A 50 -3.17 -1.28 11.91
CA SER A 50 -3.41 -1.14 10.48
C SER A 50 -2.26 -1.71 9.67
N SER A 51 -1.01 -1.58 10.15
CA SER A 51 0.18 -2.16 9.50
C SER A 51 0.09 -3.68 9.43
N ALA A 52 -0.20 -4.33 10.57
CA ALA A 52 -0.34 -5.77 10.65
C ALA A 52 -1.49 -6.28 9.77
N GLU A 53 -2.65 -5.62 9.81
CA GLU A 53 -3.81 -6.01 8.99
C GLU A 53 -3.52 -5.85 7.48
N ILE A 54 -2.84 -4.76 7.07
CA ILE A 54 -2.42 -4.59 5.67
C ILE A 54 -1.42 -5.67 5.25
N GLU A 55 -0.44 -5.98 6.12
CA GLU A 55 0.60 -6.95 5.84
C GLU A 55 0.02 -8.37 5.68
N ASP A 56 -0.82 -8.79 6.62
CA ASP A 56 -1.37 -10.15 6.67
C ASP A 56 -2.44 -10.38 5.59
N ASP A 57 -3.37 -9.44 5.41
CA ASP A 57 -4.59 -9.67 4.61
C ASP A 57 -4.49 -9.12 3.18
N PHE A 58 -3.63 -8.13 2.92
CA PHE A 58 -3.67 -7.36 1.67
C PHE A 58 -2.36 -7.27 0.88
N SER A 59 -1.23 -7.76 1.41
CA SER A 59 0.08 -7.66 0.74
C SER A 59 0.08 -8.21 -0.69
N LEU A 60 -0.51 -9.38 -0.93
CA LEU A 60 -0.55 -9.98 -2.27
C LEU A 60 -1.38 -9.14 -3.26
N LEU A 61 -2.52 -8.61 -2.79
CA LEU A 61 -3.37 -7.74 -3.61
C LEU A 61 -2.64 -6.44 -3.97
N ILE A 62 -1.97 -5.84 -2.99
CA ILE A 62 -1.21 -4.62 -3.19
C ILE A 62 -0.06 -4.85 -4.17
N ALA A 63 0.68 -5.96 -4.03
CA ALA A 63 1.78 -6.32 -4.93
C ALA A 63 1.30 -6.44 -6.39
N ASP A 64 0.19 -7.14 -6.65
CA ASP A 64 -0.37 -7.27 -8.00
C ASP A 64 -0.83 -5.91 -8.57
N ILE A 65 -1.53 -5.11 -7.76
CA ILE A 65 -2.01 -3.78 -8.17
C ILE A 65 -0.83 -2.85 -8.49
N ALA A 66 0.14 -2.77 -7.57
CA ALA A 66 1.30 -1.92 -7.72
C ALA A 66 2.14 -2.34 -8.93
N SER A 67 2.30 -3.65 -9.15
CA SER A 67 3.04 -4.15 -10.31
C SER A 67 2.46 -3.66 -11.63
N ARG A 68 1.13 -3.70 -11.75
CA ARG A 68 0.41 -3.24 -12.95
C ARG A 68 0.46 -1.72 -13.11
N ILE A 69 0.34 -0.96 -12.02
CA ILE A 69 0.33 0.51 -12.09
C ILE A 69 1.74 1.05 -12.36
N LEU A 70 2.75 0.46 -11.75
CA LEU A 70 4.14 0.89 -11.85
C LEU A 70 4.89 0.27 -13.04
N GLN A 71 4.25 -0.67 -13.76
CA GLN A 71 4.81 -1.40 -14.89
C GLN A 71 6.17 -2.04 -14.55
N ARG A 72 6.24 -2.70 -13.39
CA ARG A 72 7.41 -3.38 -12.83
C ARG A 72 6.97 -4.47 -11.88
N ASP A 73 7.80 -5.47 -11.62
CA ASP A 73 7.46 -6.52 -10.67
C ASP A 73 7.66 -6.04 -9.23
N VAL A 74 6.58 -6.07 -8.45
CA VAL A 74 6.57 -5.93 -6.99
C VAL A 74 6.27 -7.30 -6.42
N GLU A 75 7.23 -7.89 -5.71
CA GLU A 75 7.09 -9.23 -5.14
C GLU A 75 6.76 -9.19 -3.64
N LEU A 76 7.20 -8.14 -2.93
CA LEU A 76 7.00 -8.02 -1.49
C LEU A 76 6.54 -6.61 -1.12
N VAL A 77 5.58 -6.54 -0.21
CA VAL A 77 5.08 -5.29 0.37
C VAL A 77 5.60 -5.20 1.80
N VAL A 78 6.36 -4.16 2.09
CA VAL A 78 6.88 -3.87 3.44
C VAL A 78 5.99 -2.79 4.04
N VAL A 79 5.19 -3.18 5.03
CA VAL A 79 4.25 -2.28 5.68
C VAL A 79 4.85 -1.79 7.00
N LEU A 80 4.97 -0.48 7.14
CA LEU A 80 5.54 0.16 8.32
C LEU A 80 4.47 1.03 8.99
N PRO A 81 4.28 0.95 10.31
CA PRO A 81 3.42 1.89 11.00
C PRO A 81 4.06 3.27 11.01
N LYS A 82 3.25 4.33 10.85
CA LYS A 82 3.68 5.69 11.18
C LYS A 82 3.91 5.76 12.68
N VAL A 83 5.17 5.73 13.08
CA VAL A 83 5.56 6.13 14.43
C VAL A 83 5.32 7.63 14.54
N LEU A 84 4.40 8.04 15.41
CA LEU A 84 4.28 9.43 15.83
C LEU A 84 5.60 9.80 16.51
N GLN A 85 6.48 10.50 15.78
CA GLN A 85 7.57 11.24 16.39
C GLN A 85 7.06 12.57 16.95
#